data_AF-A0A421CQ51-F1
#
_entry.id   AF-A0A421CQ51-F1
#
_cell.length_a   1.000
_cell.length_b   1.000
_cell.length_c   1.000
_cell.angle_alpha   90.00
_cell.angle_beta   90.00
_cell.angle_gamma   90.00
#
_symmetry.space_group_name_H-M   'P 1'
#
loop_
_entity.id
_entity.type
_entity.pdbx_description
1 polymer ?
#
loop_
_entity_poly.entity_id
_entity_poly.type
_entity_poly.pdbx_seq_one_letter_code
_entity_poly.pdbx_strand_id
1 'polypeptide(L)'
;MKTITLILVETFVLSLFFSLEALWVLWGGIGAVIGFYSLAEEIKKMTVGSKPKKILPGFFMRYLLYGVILGIAAFNSAYALLLAFVGLINLKIVPFLSYK
;
A
#
# COMPACT_ATOMS: atom_id res chain seq x y z
N MET A 1 1.07 -7.84 -12.35
CA MET A 1 0.53 -9.20 -12.14
C MET A 1 1.06 -9.86 -10.87
N LYS A 2 2.39 -10.07 -10.71
CA LYS A 2 2.96 -10.71 -9.51
C LYS A 2 2.51 -10.09 -8.17
N THR A 3 2.45 -8.76 -8.08
CA THR A 3 2.04 -8.03 -6.88
C THR A 3 0.58 -8.29 -6.47
N ILE A 4 -0.34 -8.29 -7.43
CA ILE A 4 -1.77 -8.54 -7.18
C ILE A 4 -1.96 -10.00 -6.76
N THR A 5 -1.29 -10.94 -7.43
CA THR A 5 -1.30 -12.34 -7.04
C THR A 5 -0.80 -12.55 -5.61
N LEU A 6 0.26 -11.85 -5.20
CA LEU A 6 0.83 -11.95 -3.86
C LEU A 6 -0.16 -11.44 -2.79
N ILE A 7 -0.83 -10.31 -3.06
CA ILE A 7 -1.89 -9.76 -2.19
C ILE A 7 -3.08 -10.73 -2.07
N LEU A 8 -3.48 -11.39 -3.17
CA LEU A 8 -4.56 -12.36 -3.17
C LEU A 8 -4.20 -13.62 -2.37
N VAL A 9 -2.97 -14.13 -2.53
CA VAL A 9 -2.45 -15.27 -1.76
C VAL A 9 -2.38 -14.91 -0.28
N GLU A 10 -1.88 -13.73 0.05
CA GLU A 10 -1.80 -13.24 1.42
C GLU A 10 -3.19 -13.13 2.07
N THR A 11 -4.15 -12.56 1.35
CA THR A 11 -5.55 -12.46 1.80
C THR A 11 -6.15 -13.84 2.04
N PHE A 12 -5.88 -14.81 1.15
CA PHE A 12 -6.35 -16.18 1.31
C PHE A 12 -5.72 -16.88 2.52
N VAL A 13 -4.42 -16.69 2.77
CA VAL A 13 -3.75 -17.27 3.94
C VAL A 13 -4.28 -16.64 5.23
N LEU A 14 -4.44 -15.32 5.26
CA LEU A 14 -4.93 -14.61 6.44
C LEU A 14 -6.41 -14.87 6.71
N SER A 15 -7.22 -15.20 5.69
CA SER A 15 -8.63 -15.55 5.90
C SER A 15 -8.82 -16.86 6.67
N LEU A 16 -7.81 -17.75 6.68
CA LEU A 16 -7.82 -18.95 7.53
C LEU A 16 -7.78 -18.63 9.03
N PHE A 17 -7.30 -17.45 9.41
CA PHE A 17 -7.16 -17.01 10.81
C PHE A 17 -8.16 -15.90 11.18
N PHE A 18 -8.44 -14.99 10.25
CA PHE A 18 -9.22 -13.78 10.48
C PHE A 18 -10.55 -13.75 9.71
N SER A 19 -10.92 -14.84 9.02
CA SER A 19 -12.18 -14.93 8.26
C SER A 19 -12.33 -13.76 7.28
N LEU A 20 -13.48 -13.08 7.28
CA LEU A 20 -13.79 -11.94 6.41
C LEU A 20 -12.97 -10.68 6.73
N GLU A 21 -12.41 -10.56 7.94
CA GLU A 21 -11.56 -9.41 8.26
C GLU A 21 -10.26 -9.40 7.43
N ALA A 22 -9.83 -10.54 6.91
CA ALA A 22 -8.70 -10.62 5.99
C ALA A 22 -8.88 -9.79 4.72
N LEU A 23 -10.12 -9.42 4.33
CA LEU A 23 -10.38 -8.52 3.21
C LEU A 23 -9.78 -7.11 3.42
N TRP A 24 -9.52 -6.70 4.66
CA TRP A 24 -8.83 -5.44 4.94
C TRP A 24 -7.40 -5.41 4.41
N VAL A 25 -6.76 -6.57 4.29
CA VAL A 25 -5.45 -6.73 3.65
C VAL A 25 -5.53 -6.37 2.16
N LEU A 26 -6.62 -6.71 1.47
CA LEU A 26 -6.84 -6.31 0.08
C LEU A 26 -6.92 -4.80 -0.05
N TRP A 27 -7.69 -4.14 0.83
CA TRP A 27 -7.82 -2.67 0.82
C TRP A 27 -6.48 -1.98 1.05
N GLY A 28 -5.71 -2.46 2.04
CA GLY A 28 -4.35 -1.99 2.27
C GLY A 28 -3.43 -2.23 1.07
N GLY A 29 -3.45 -3.45 0.52
CA GLY A 29 -2.64 -3.85 -0.63
C GLY A 29 -2.94 -3.03 -1.88
N ILE A 30 -4.22 -2.83 -2.21
CA ILE A 30 -4.65 -1.99 -3.34
C ILE A 30 -4.17 -0.55 -3.13
N GLY A 31 -4.34 0.00 -1.93
CA GLY A 31 -3.82 1.32 -1.58
C GLY A 31 -2.31 1.44 -1.82
N ALA A 32 -1.55 0.44 -1.40
CA ALA A 32 -0.12 0.40 -1.64
C ALA A 32 0.23 0.30 -3.13
N VAL A 33 -0.46 -0.52 -3.93
CA VAL A 33 -0.28 -0.59 -5.39
C VAL A 33 -0.49 0.77 -6.03
N ILE A 34 -1.62 1.44 -5.74
CA ILE A 34 -1.93 2.78 -6.27
C ILE A 34 -0.82 3.76 -5.88
N GLY A 35 -0.36 3.72 -4.63
CA GLY A 35 0.72 4.56 -4.17
C GLY A 35 2.05 4.31 -4.89
N PHE A 36 2.38 3.05 -5.19
CA PHE A 36 3.57 2.73 -5.98
C PHE A 36 3.48 3.23 -7.43
N TYR A 37 2.32 3.09 -8.07
CA TYR A 37 2.12 3.64 -9.41
C TYR A 37 2.26 5.17 -9.43
N SER A 38 1.63 5.84 -8.46
CA SER A 38 1.77 7.30 -8.29
C SER A 38 3.22 7.72 -8.07
N LEU A 39 3.97 6.99 -7.24
CA LEU A 39 5.39 7.25 -7.01
C LEU A 39 6.23 7.03 -8.28
N ALA A 40 5.98 5.95 -9.02
CA ALA A 40 6.69 5.63 -10.25
C ALA A 40 6.46 6.71 -11.33
N GLU A 41 5.24 7.25 -11.44
CA GLU A 41 4.96 8.37 -12.33
C GLU A 41 5.67 9.66 -11.91
N GLU A 42 5.75 9.94 -10.60
CA GLU A 42 6.50 11.09 -10.09
C GLU A 42 8.00 10.95 -10.40
N ILE A 43 8.59 9.77 -10.17
CA ILE A 43 9.99 9.49 -10.48
C ILE A 43 10.28 9.68 -11.97
N LYS A 44 9.40 9.20 -12.87
CA LYS A 44 9.55 9.40 -14.32
C LYS A 44 9.58 10.87 -14.73
N LYS A 45 8.90 11.74 -13.97
CA LYS A 45 8.85 13.19 -14.23
C LYS A 45 10.04 13.94 -13.61
N MET A 46 10.84 13.28 -12.76
CA MET A 46 12.05 13.88 -12.19
C MET A 46 13.19 13.82 -13.20
N THR A 47 13.81 14.98 -13.46
CA THR A 47 15.06 15.05 -14.24
C THR A 47 16.24 14.66 -13.36
N VAL A 48 17.04 13.70 -13.82
CA VAL A 48 18.26 13.24 -13.13
C VAL A 48 19.19 14.43 -12.88
N GLY A 49 19.58 14.64 -11.62
CA GLY A 49 20.47 15.75 -11.21
C GLY A 49 19.78 17.06 -10.84
N SER A 50 18.45 17.16 -10.95
CA SER A 50 17.70 18.33 -10.48
C SER A 50 17.33 18.20 -8.99
N LYS A 51 17.53 19.25 -8.19
CA LYS A 51 17.01 19.29 -6.81
C LYS A 51 15.47 19.22 -6.86
N PRO A 52 14.82 18.35 -6.06
CA PRO A 52 13.36 18.29 -6.01
C PRO A 52 12.84 19.65 -5.53
N LYS A 53 12.26 20.43 -6.45
CA LYS A 53 11.94 21.84 -6.20
C LYS A 53 10.78 22.04 -5.22
N LYS A 54 9.88 21.06 -5.04
CA LYS A 54 8.70 21.11 -4.15
C LYS A 54 8.23 19.70 -3.78
N ILE A 55 7.52 19.57 -2.64
CA ILE A 55 6.75 18.36 -2.32
C ILE A 55 5.70 18.18 -3.43
N LEU A 56 5.76 17.05 -4.13
CA LEU A 56 4.88 16.78 -5.26
C LEU A 56 3.46 16.47 -4.76
N PRO A 57 2.41 16.94 -5.46
CA PRO A 57 1.02 16.68 -5.07
C PRO A 57 0.67 15.19 -4.89
N GLY A 58 1.30 14.30 -5.66
CA GLY A 58 1.09 12.86 -5.53
C GLY A 58 1.64 12.30 -4.22
N PHE A 59 2.67 12.91 -3.62
CA PHE A 59 3.08 12.59 -2.24
C PHE A 59 1.90 12.76 -1.28
N PHE A 60 1.27 13.94 -1.24
CA PHE A 60 0.14 14.19 -0.34
C PHE A 60 -1.04 13.26 -0.60
N MET A 61 -1.40 13.03 -1.87
CA MET A 61 -2.52 12.15 -2.23
C MET A 61 -2.29 10.69 -1.79
N ARG A 62 -1.04 10.20 -1.81
CA ARG A 62 -0.72 8.86 -1.29
C ARG A 62 -0.95 8.75 0.21
N TYR A 63 -0.46 9.70 1.00
CA TYR A 63 -0.63 9.66 2.44
C TYR A 63 -2.07 9.91 2.86
N LEU A 64 -2.81 10.75 2.11
CA LEU A 64 -4.24 10.91 2.31
C LEU A 64 -4.99 9.60 2.05
N LEU A 65 -4.70 8.92 0.93
CA LEU A 65 -5.26 7.60 0.63
C LEU A 65 -4.97 6.59 1.75
N TYR A 66 -3.73 6.52 2.22
CA TYR A 66 -3.36 5.63 3.33
C TYR A 66 -4.10 5.98 4.62
N GLY A 67 -4.21 7.28 4.93
CA GLY A 67 -4.96 7.77 6.08
C GLY A 67 -6.44 7.41 6.01
N VAL A 68 -7.06 7.51 4.83
CA VAL A 68 -8.46 7.10 4.63
C VAL A 68 -8.62 5.59 4.81
N ILE A 69 -7.76 4.78 4.21
CA ILE A 69 -7.81 3.31 4.35
C ILE A 69 -7.68 2.90 5.82
N LEU A 70 -6.68 3.44 6.52
CA LEU A 70 -6.46 3.16 7.93
C LEU A 70 -7.58 3.72 8.81
N GLY A 71 -8.11 4.89 8.49
CA GLY A 71 -9.21 5.51 9.23
C GLY A 71 -10.51 4.71 9.14
N ILE A 72 -10.88 4.24 7.94
CA ILE A 72 -12.05 3.37 7.75
C ILE A 72 -11.83 2.03 8.46
N ALA A 73 -10.64 1.45 8.35
CA ALA A 73 -10.31 0.19 9.00
C ALA A 73 -10.36 0.32 10.54
N ALA A 74 -9.79 1.39 11.10
CA ALA A 74 -9.84 1.73 12.53
C ALA A 74 -11.28 1.94 13.04
N PHE A 75 -12.15 2.52 12.23
CA PHE A 75 -13.56 2.67 12.58
C PHE A 75 -14.28 1.32 12.63
N ASN A 76 -13.84 0.33 11.85
CA ASN A 76 -14.46 -0.99 11.81
C ASN A 76 -14.02 -1.87 12.98
N SER A 77 -12.71 -2.11 13.14
CA SER A 77 -12.17 -2.89 14.26
C SER A 77 -10.65 -2.73 14.39
N ALA A 78 -10.09 -3.12 15.54
CA ALA A 78 -8.63 -3.16 15.72
C ALA A 78 -7.96 -4.19 14.81
N TYR A 79 -8.62 -5.31 14.52
CA TYR A 79 -8.12 -6.34 13.61
C TYR A 79 -8.16 -5.86 12.15
N ALA A 80 -9.23 -5.20 11.73
CA ALA A 80 -9.34 -4.53 10.45
C ALA A 80 -8.21 -3.51 10.24
N LEU A 81 -7.95 -2.67 11.23
CA LEU A 81 -6.83 -1.71 11.21
C LEU A 81 -5.48 -2.41 11.03
N LEU A 82 -5.22 -3.45 11.83
CA LEU A 82 -3.99 -4.22 11.75
C LEU A 82 -3.81 -4.85 10.36
N LEU A 83 -4.86 -5.46 9.82
CA LEU A 83 -4.83 -6.16 8.54
C LEU A 83 -4.68 -5.18 7.36
N ALA A 84 -5.36 -4.03 7.40
CA ALA A 84 -5.15 -2.95 6.43
C ALA A 84 -3.72 -2.39 6.48
N PHE A 85 -3.17 -2.24 7.69
CA PHE A 85 -1.78 -1.83 7.88
C PHE A 85 -0.79 -2.85 7.29
N VAL A 86 -1.01 -4.14 7.54
CA VAL A 86 -0.19 -5.22 6.96
C VAL A 86 -0.21 -5.15 5.43
N GLY A 87 -1.38 -5.02 4.81
CA GLY A 87 -1.49 -4.87 3.36
C GLY A 87 -0.76 -3.64 2.80
N LEU A 88 -0.77 -2.52 3.53
CA LEU A 88 -0.05 -1.30 3.14
C LEU A 88 1.48 -1.45 3.20
N ILE A 89 1.99 -2.27 4.12
CA ILE A 89 3.42 -2.44 4.38
C ILE A 89 4.04 -3.57 3.55
N ASN A 90 3.32 -4.67 3.31
CA ASN A 90 3.89 -5.85 2.66
C ASN A 90 4.43 -5.57 1.25
N LEU A 91 3.80 -4.65 0.50
CA LEU A 91 4.33 -4.23 -0.79
C LEU A 91 5.52 -3.29 -0.70
N LYS A 92 5.69 -2.59 0.41
CA LYS A 92 6.85 -1.71 0.64
C LYS A 92 8.13 -2.47 0.90
N ILE A 93 8.04 -3.71 1.37
CA ILE A 93 9.18 -4.58 1.62
C ILE A 93 9.74 -5.16 0.29
N VAL A 94 8.90 -5.36 -0.72
CA VAL A 94 9.30 -5.97 -2.01
C VAL A 94 10.42 -5.19 -2.74
N PRO A 95 10.38 -3.86 -2.87
CA PRO A 95 11.50 -3.09 -3.41
C PRO A 95 12.80 -3.25 -2.62
N PHE A 96 12.74 -3.37 -1.29
CA PHE A 96 13.93 -3.56 -0.45
C PHE A 96 14.52 -4.96 -0.59
N LEU A 97 13.68 -5.99 -0.80
CA LEU A 97 14.14 -7.37 -1.06
C LEU A 97 14.63 -7.57 -2.50
N SER A 98 14.14 -6.78 -3.45
CA SER A 98 14.53 -6.84 -4.86
C SER A 98 15.76 -6.01 -5.20
N TYR A 99 16.29 -5.22 -4.26
CA TYR A 99 17.51 -4.44 -4.46
C TYR A 99 18.72 -5.39 -4.40
N LYS A 100 19.07 -5.96 -5.55
CA LYS A 100 20.38 -6.56 -5.83
C LYS A 100 21.30 -5.52 -6.43
#